data_AF-A0AA88Z7E1-F1
#
_entry.id   AF-A0AA88Z7E1-F1
#
_cell.length_a   1.000
_cell.length_b   1.000
_cell.length_c   1.000
_cell.angle_alpha   90.00
_cell.angle_beta   90.00
_cell.angle_gamma   90.00
#
_symmetry.space_group_name_H-M   'P 1'
#
loop_
_entity.id
_entity.type
_entity.pdbx_description
1 polymer ?
#
loop_
_entity_poly.entity_id
_entity_poly.type
_entity_poly.pdbx_seq_one_letter_code
_entity_poly.pdbx_strand_id
1 'polypeptide(L)' 'MFLASDDDEAAAEVGALAEQLGFAPIRLGRLSEGGWLVHARGKSWGYLIFKDLISFG' A
#
# COMPACT_ATOMS: atom_id res chain seq x y z
N MET A 1 1.13 5.10 1.49
CA MET A 1 0.13 4.07 1.89
C MET A 1 0.38 2.82 1.03
N PHE A 2 0.21 1.62 1.57
CA PHE A 2 0.37 0.38 0.80
C PHE A 2 -0.99 -0.25 0.50
N LEU A 3 -1.15 -0.78 -0.71
CA LEU A 3 -2.38 -1.42 -1.19
C LEU A 3 -2.06 -2.79 -1.77
N ALA A 4 -2.83 -3.81 -1.42
CA ALA A 4 -2.76 -5.14 -2.00
C ALA A 4 -4.18 -5.63 -2.30
N SER A 5 -4.36 -6.31 -3.43
CA SER A 5 -5.66 -6.83 -3.88
C SER A 5 -5.44 -7.96 -4.86
N ASP A 6 -6.31 -8.98 -4.83
CA ASP A 6 -6.39 -10.00 -5.88
C ASP A 6 -7.29 -9.56 -7.05
N ASP A 7 -7.97 -8.41 -6.90
CA ASP A 7 -8.79 -7.75 -7.92
C ASP A 7 -8.10 -6.46 -8.39
N ASP A 8 -7.75 -6.41 -9.67
CA ASP A 8 -6.98 -5.32 -10.26
C ASP A 8 -7.80 -4.03 -10.45
N GLU A 9 -9.10 -4.14 -10.68
CA GLU A 9 -10.01 -3.02 -10.88
C GLU A 9 -10.30 -2.34 -9.54
N ALA A 10 -10.63 -3.14 -8.51
CA ALA A 10 -10.82 -2.63 -7.16
C ALA A 10 -9.55 -1.93 -6.63
N ALA A 11 -8.36 -2.47 -6.92
CA ALA A 11 -7.11 -1.82 -6.53
C ALA A 11 -6.82 -0.53 -7.33
N ALA A 12 -7.31 -0.40 -8.56
CA ALA A 12 -7.19 0.85 -9.30
C ALA A 12 -8.10 1.93 -8.70
N GLU A 13 -9.36 1.61 -8.39
CA GLU A 13 -10.31 2.55 -7.78
C GLU A 13 -9.84 3.05 -6.41
N VAL A 14 -9.41 2.14 -5.54
CA VAL A 14 -8.91 2.50 -4.21
C VAL A 14 -7.60 3.29 -4.31
N GLY A 15 -6.75 2.98 -5.29
CA GLY A 15 -5.54 3.75 -5.58
C GLY A 15 -5.87 5.21 -5.92
N ALA A 16 -6.80 5.42 -6.86
CA ALA A 16 -7.23 6.75 -7.25
C ALA A 16 -7.84 7.55 -6.09
N LEU A 17 -8.66 6.90 -5.25
CA LEU A 17 -9.21 7.54 -4.05
C LEU A 17 -8.11 7.99 -3.09
N ALA A 18 -7.08 7.16 -2.89
CA ALA A 18 -5.97 7.50 -2.00
C ALA A 18 -5.15 8.68 -2.51
N GLU A 19 -4.94 8.78 -3.83
CA GLU A 19 -4.31 9.95 -4.46
C GLU A 19 -5.12 11.22 -4.21
N GLN A 20 -6.45 11.16 -4.35
CA GLN A 20 -7.34 12.30 -4.04
C GLN A 20 -7.27 12.73 -2.57
N LEU A 21 -6.97 11.79 -1.67
CA LEU A 21 -6.78 12.06 -0.25
C LEU A 21 -5.35 12.54 0.09
N GLY A 22 -4.48 12.74 -0.92
CA GLY A 22 -3.12 13.25 -0.74
C GLY A 22 -2.08 12.18 -0.40
N PHE A 23 -2.41 10.90 -0.58
CA PHE A 23 -1.43 9.82 -0.46
C PHE A 23 -0.80 9.49 -1.82
N ALA A 24 0.44 9.00 -1.80
CA ALA A 24 1.00 8.24 -2.92
C ALA A 24 0.84 6.74 -2.62
N PRO A 25 -0.15 6.04 -3.21
CA PRO A 25 -0.34 4.62 -2.99
C PRO A 25 0.74 3.78 -3.68
N ILE A 26 1.24 2.75 -3.00
CA ILE A 26 2.12 1.74 -3.60
C ILE A 26 1.34 0.42 -3.68
N ARG A 27 1.14 -0.07 -4.91
CA ARG A 27 0.57 -1.40 -5.16
C ARG A 27 1.60 -2.47 -4.87
N LEU A 28 1.26 -3.37 -3.95
CA LEU A 28 2.11 -4.48 -3.51
C LEU A 28 1.81 -5.80 -4.25
N GLY A 29 0.87 -5.77 -5.20
CA GLY A 29 0.39 -6.96 -5.90
C GLY A 29 -0.75 -7.65 -5.15
N ARG A 30 -0.81 -8.97 -5.29
CA ARG A 30 -1.89 -9.80 -4.72
C ARG A 30 -1.91 -9.78 -3.20
N LEU A 31 -3.02 -10.14 -2.57
CA LEU A 31 -3.11 -10.17 -1.10
C LEU A 31 -2.06 -11.11 -0.48
N SER A 32 -1.84 -12.25 -1.14
CA SER A 32 -0.79 -13.21 -0.77
C SER A 32 0.63 -12.67 -0.87
N GLU A 33 0.87 -11.62 -1.66
CA GLU A 33 2.18 -10.98 -1.88
C GLU A 33 2.33 -9.74 -0.98
N GLY A 34 1.29 -8.88 -0.94
CA GLY A 34 1.26 -7.69 -0.09
C GLY A 34 1.25 -7.99 1.41
N GLY A 35 0.72 -9.16 1.79
CA GLY A 35 0.83 -9.68 3.15
C GLY A 35 2.28 -9.83 3.61
N TRP A 36 3.24 -10.15 2.74
CA TRP A 36 4.66 -10.30 3.12
C TRP A 36 5.35 -8.98 3.44
N LEU A 37 4.86 -7.87 2.89
CA LEU A 37 5.43 -6.53 3.07
C LEU A 37 4.81 -5.77 4.26
N VAL A 38 3.57 -6.09 4.63
CA VAL A 38 2.84 -5.41 5.72
C VAL A 38 2.65 -6.31 6.96
N HIS A 39 2.71 -7.64 6.83
CA HIS A 39 2.79 -8.53 8.00
C HIS A 39 4.22 -8.53 8.54
N ALA A 40 4.40 -7.68 9.56
CA ALA A 40 5.03 -8.03 10.81
C ALA A 40 5.48 -9.50 10.91
N ARG A 41 6.78 -9.74 11.10
CA ARG A 41 7.27 -11.02 11.65
C ARG A 41 6.68 -11.17 13.06
N GLY A 42 5.49 -11.77 13.17
CA GLY A 42 4.77 -11.98 14.44
C GLY A 42 3.97 -10.76 14.93
N LYS A 43 3.92 -10.55 16.25
CA LYS A 43 3.27 -9.37 16.89
C LYS A 43 4.11 -8.07 16.81
N SER A 44 5.28 -8.15 16.17
CA SER A 44 6.19 -7.02 16.03
C SER A 44 6.06 -6.44 14.63
N TRP A 45 5.47 -5.25 14.57
CA TRP A 45 5.56 -4.40 13.39
C TRP A 45 7.04 -4.10 13.17
N GLY A 46 7.61 -4.59 12.06
CA GLY A 46 8.93 -4.14 11.64
C GLY A 46 8.90 -2.62 11.46
N TYR A 47 10.05 -1.95 11.63
CA TYR A 47 10.15 -0.51 11.35
C TYR A 47 9.49 -0.24 10.01
N LEU A 48 8.40 0.54 10.01
CA LEU A 48 7.81 1.02 8.78
C LEU A 48 8.91 1.82 8.09
N ILE A 49 9.44 1.27 7.00
CA ILE A 49 10.31 2.00 6.10
C ILE A 49 9.38 2.96 5.36
N PHE A 50 9.07 4.08 6.01
CA PHE A 50 8.49 5.23 5.33
C PHE A 50 9.58 5.73 4.39
N LYS A 51 9.46 5.36 3.12
CA LYS A 51 10.07 6.15 2.06
C LYS A 51 9.28 7.47 2.03
N ASP A 52 9.99 8.60 2.05
CA ASP A 52 9.37 9.92 1.89
C ASP A 52 8.67 9.97 0.54
N LEU A 53 7.36 9.71 0.54
CA LEU A 53 6.50 9.74 -0.63
C LEU A 53 5.62 10.99 -0.53
N ILE A 54 6.27 12.14 -0.52
CA ILE A 54 5.59 13.43 -0.67
C ILE A 54 5.48 13.68 -2.16
N SER A 55 4.25 13.67 -2.68
CA SER A 55 3.95 14.14 -4.03
C SER A 55 3.42 15.56 -3.93
N PHE A 56 4.12 16.52 -4.54
CA PHE A 56 3.55 17.84 -4.81
C PHE A 56 2.92 17.78 -6.20
N GLY A 57 1.64 18.13 -6.28
CA GLY A 57 0.90 18.23 -7.54
C GLY A 57 1.35 19.39 -8.41
#